data_AF-A0A2E3USR9-F1
#
_entry.id   AF-A0A2E3USR9-F1
#
_cell.length_a   1.000
_cell.length_b   1.000
_cell.length_c   1.000
_cell.angle_alpha   90.00
_cell.angle_beta   90.00
_cell.angle_gamma   90.00
#
_symmetry.space_group_name_H-M   'P 1'
#
loop_
_entity.id
_entity.type
_entity.pdbx_description
1 polymer ?
#
loop_
_entity_poly.entity_id
_entity_poly.type
_entity_poly.pdbx_seq_one_letter_code
_entity_poly.pdbx_strand_id
1 'polypeptide(L)'
;MKNLVYILLFTPIILIGQEYLTYNHNGINRDYIYYEPIGLPDDAPLVIVAHGYSDSHISIMNYSGMNTIADQNGFAVCYPKGTTDNQWGGQNFWNVGYDFHEGYSVNDVDFMIELSQHLQITYNLSVDNTFMTGMSNGAELCYLIDCEAPGFFKAFAPVAGTIFPNGLTNNSCNELSVPFFEIHGVNDDVTLFEGDANDQFWGPYLSIDSIINLWININGLSDLTIDTIPNLNTNNKYTVSYKYSSPFGSNEFWLYKHKDGHSWSVDDIIVEEEVWSFFSKYLTSDNPVNISEVNNIESNKIKIKTLDLLGKISDDKLFTPLIDIYDDGSMLKRIVID
;
A
#
# COMPACT_ATOMS: atom_id res chain seq x y z
N MET A 1 23.47 63.96 -2.07
CA MET A 1 22.81 62.81 -1.42
C MET A 1 22.25 61.92 -2.52
N LYS A 2 22.85 60.75 -2.76
CA LYS A 2 22.33 59.76 -3.72
C LYS A 2 21.51 58.76 -2.92
N ASN A 3 20.20 58.71 -3.15
CA ASN A 3 19.32 57.74 -2.52
C ASN A 3 19.44 56.43 -3.31
N LEU A 4 19.99 55.39 -2.67
CA LEU A 4 19.92 54.02 -3.18
C LEU A 4 18.52 53.49 -2.89
N VAL A 5 17.79 53.10 -3.93
CA VAL A 5 16.52 52.38 -3.81
C VAL A 5 16.84 50.90 -3.88
N TYR A 6 16.60 50.18 -2.78
CA TYR A 6 16.64 48.71 -2.77
C TYR A 6 15.29 48.17 -3.24
N ILE A 7 15.28 47.54 -4.42
CA ILE A 7 14.12 46.80 -4.91
C ILE A 7 14.27 45.38 -4.38
N LEU A 8 13.48 45.02 -3.37
CA LEU A 8 13.31 43.63 -2.94
C LEU A 8 12.40 42.92 -3.96
N LEU A 9 13.01 42.07 -4.78
CA LEU A 9 12.30 41.11 -5.63
C LEU A 9 11.85 39.94 -4.74
N PHE A 10 10.57 39.91 -4.40
CA PHE A 10 9.93 38.70 -3.88
C PHE A 10 9.61 37.78 -5.06
N THR A 11 10.41 36.74 -5.26
CA THR A 11 10.01 35.61 -6.10
C THR A 11 9.10 34.71 -5.28
N PRO A 12 7.83 34.50 -5.65
CA PRO A 12 7.01 33.50 -4.99
C PRO A 12 7.64 32.13 -5.25
N ILE A 13 8.05 31.44 -4.20
CA ILE A 13 8.41 30.02 -4.29
C ILE A 13 7.08 29.28 -4.38
N ILE A 14 6.69 28.92 -5.60
CA ILE A 14 5.59 27.99 -5.80
C ILE A 14 6.19 26.61 -5.56
N LEU A 15 6.05 26.08 -4.34
CA LEU A 15 6.26 24.64 -4.12
C LEU A 15 5.08 23.94 -4.79
N ILE A 16 5.32 23.36 -5.96
CA ILE A 16 4.40 22.38 -6.53
C ILE A 16 4.84 21.05 -5.92
N GLY A 17 3.98 20.41 -5.13
CA GLY A 17 4.24 19.07 -4.60
C GLY A 17 4.20 17.98 -5.68
N GLN A 18 4.34 18.33 -6.96
CA GLN A 18 4.27 17.39 -8.08
C GLN A 18 5.40 17.70 -9.07
N GLU A 19 6.23 16.71 -9.35
CA GLU A 19 7.38 16.82 -10.24
C GLU A 19 7.31 15.78 -11.36
N TYR A 20 7.71 16.19 -12.57
CA TYR A 20 7.84 15.30 -13.72
C TYR A 20 9.32 15.05 -13.96
N LEU A 21 9.73 13.80 -13.78
CA LEU A 21 11.13 13.43 -13.66
C LEU A 21 11.45 12.24 -14.58
N THR A 22 12.74 11.98 -14.76
CA THR A 22 13.24 10.85 -15.52
C THR A 22 14.34 10.17 -14.73
N TYR A 23 14.27 8.85 -14.62
CA TYR A 23 15.30 8.00 -14.00
C TYR A 23 15.98 7.14 -15.08
N ASN A 24 17.31 7.04 -15.06
CA ASN A 24 18.03 6.16 -15.97
C ASN A 24 18.21 4.79 -15.31
N HIS A 25 17.47 3.78 -15.78
CA HIS A 25 17.59 2.41 -15.34
C HIS A 25 18.25 1.57 -16.42
N ASN A 26 19.44 1.03 -16.15
CA ASN A 26 20.18 0.18 -17.08
C ASN A 26 20.32 0.75 -18.51
N GLY A 27 20.52 2.07 -18.62
CA GLY A 27 20.67 2.77 -19.91
C GLY A 27 19.34 3.16 -20.58
N ILE A 28 18.20 2.86 -19.97
CA ILE A 28 16.86 3.26 -20.43
C ILE A 28 16.37 4.42 -19.57
N ASN A 29 15.97 5.52 -20.20
CA ASN A 29 15.32 6.62 -19.51
C ASN A 29 13.84 6.29 -19.27
N ARG A 30 13.43 6.30 -17.99
CA ARG A 30 12.08 6.00 -17.53
C ARG A 30 11.48 7.24 -16.90
N ASP A 31 10.43 7.78 -17.51
CA ASP A 31 9.71 8.93 -16.97
C ASP A 31 8.86 8.51 -15.78
N TYR A 32 8.71 9.39 -14.80
CA TYR A 32 7.82 9.19 -13.67
C TYR A 32 7.30 10.53 -13.14
N ILE A 33 6.18 10.48 -12.43
CA ILE A 33 5.65 11.62 -11.68
C ILE A 33 5.86 11.34 -10.21
N TYR A 34 6.54 12.25 -9.51
CA TYR A 34 6.61 12.25 -8.06
C TYR A 34 5.58 13.23 -7.50
N TYR A 35 4.88 12.85 -6.44
CA TYR A 35 3.95 13.70 -5.73
C TYR A 35 4.15 13.60 -4.22
N GLU A 36 4.18 14.73 -3.54
CA GLU A 36 4.16 14.83 -2.08
C GLU A 36 3.19 15.92 -1.59
N PRO A 37 2.48 15.67 -0.48
CA PRO A 37 1.77 16.70 0.27
C PRO A 37 2.70 17.82 0.74
N ILE A 38 2.17 19.04 0.84
CA ILE A 38 2.94 20.17 1.39
C ILE A 38 3.31 19.90 2.85
N GLY A 39 4.61 19.95 3.14
CA GLY A 39 5.11 19.74 4.50
C GLY A 39 5.11 18.28 4.93
N LEU A 40 5.22 17.35 3.97
CA LEU A 40 5.46 15.94 4.25
C LEU A 40 6.67 15.79 5.20
N PRO A 41 6.54 15.06 6.31
CA PRO A 41 7.65 14.86 7.24
C PRO A 41 8.70 13.92 6.65
N ASP A 42 9.92 14.04 7.18
CA ASP A 42 10.97 13.03 6.99
C ASP A 42 10.45 11.63 7.40
N ASP A 43 10.97 10.59 6.76
CA ASP A 43 10.59 9.19 6.97
C ASP A 43 9.09 8.92 6.70
N ALA A 44 8.47 9.74 5.85
CA ALA A 44 7.11 9.48 5.40
C ALA A 44 7.02 8.23 4.51
N PRO A 45 5.88 7.51 4.51
CA PRO A 45 5.67 6.37 3.63
C PRO A 45 5.71 6.73 2.14
N LEU A 46 6.05 5.76 1.30
CA LEU A 46 6.04 5.86 -0.17
C LEU A 46 5.06 4.85 -0.76
N VAL A 47 4.21 5.29 -1.68
CA VAL A 47 3.34 4.41 -2.48
C VAL A 47 3.69 4.52 -3.96
N ILE A 48 4.03 3.41 -4.59
CA ILE A 48 4.19 3.30 -6.04
C ILE A 48 2.84 2.92 -6.66
N VAL A 49 2.41 3.61 -7.71
CA VAL A 49 1.14 3.37 -8.40
C VAL A 49 1.39 3.12 -9.90
N ALA A 50 1.28 1.86 -10.32
CA ALA A 50 1.57 1.43 -11.68
C ALA A 50 0.32 1.44 -12.59
N HIS A 51 0.46 2.02 -13.78
CA HIS A 51 -0.61 2.07 -14.80
C HIS A 51 -0.83 0.72 -15.50
N GLY A 52 -1.98 0.54 -16.15
CA GLY A 52 -2.29 -0.64 -16.98
C GLY A 52 -1.62 -0.64 -18.36
N TYR A 53 -1.77 -1.72 -19.13
CA TYR A 53 -1.22 -1.78 -20.50
C TYR A 53 -1.85 -0.70 -21.36
N SER A 54 -1.09 -0.10 -22.29
CA SER A 54 -1.47 1.03 -23.14
C SER A 54 -1.74 2.36 -22.42
N ASP A 55 -1.73 2.37 -21.09
CA ASP A 55 -1.99 3.57 -20.30
C ASP A 55 -0.72 4.39 -20.03
N SER A 56 -0.76 5.35 -19.11
CA SER A 56 0.38 6.20 -18.77
C SER A 56 0.37 6.64 -17.32
N HIS A 57 1.56 6.92 -16.78
CA HIS A 57 1.76 7.59 -15.49
C HIS A 57 0.86 8.82 -15.22
N ILE A 58 0.56 9.65 -16.23
CA ILE A 58 -0.33 10.80 -16.11
C ILE A 58 -1.78 10.36 -15.90
N SER A 59 -2.21 9.34 -16.66
CA SER A 59 -3.60 8.86 -16.64
C SER A 59 -3.92 8.17 -15.32
N ILE A 60 -3.10 7.19 -14.88
CA ILE A 60 -3.24 6.54 -13.58
C ILE A 60 -3.21 7.54 -12.42
N MET A 61 -2.35 8.56 -12.46
CA MET A 61 -2.36 9.61 -11.43
C MET A 61 -3.69 10.34 -11.36
N ASN A 62 -4.30 10.64 -12.52
CA ASN A 62 -5.55 11.38 -12.57
C ASN A 62 -6.76 10.56 -12.12
N TYR A 63 -6.84 9.28 -12.48
CA TYR A 63 -8.02 8.46 -12.16
C TYR A 63 -7.90 7.66 -10.86
N SER A 64 -6.68 7.41 -10.35
CA SER A 64 -6.51 6.63 -9.12
C SER A 64 -6.89 7.38 -7.85
N GLY A 65 -6.94 8.71 -7.87
CA GLY A 65 -7.27 9.52 -6.67
C GLY A 65 -6.18 9.54 -5.59
N MET A 66 -5.07 8.83 -5.78
CA MET A 66 -4.06 8.60 -4.74
C MET A 66 -3.38 9.87 -4.21
N ASN A 67 -3.27 10.94 -5.01
CA ASN A 67 -2.78 12.24 -4.51
C ASN A 67 -3.68 12.81 -3.40
N THR A 68 -5.00 12.66 -3.52
CA THR A 68 -5.95 13.13 -2.50
C THR A 68 -5.79 12.33 -1.21
N ILE A 69 -5.57 11.02 -1.33
CA ILE A 69 -5.35 10.14 -0.19
C ILE A 69 -4.01 10.44 0.48
N ALA A 70 -2.98 10.74 -0.31
CA ALA A 70 -1.69 11.21 0.18
C ALA A 70 -1.81 12.51 1.00
N ASP A 71 -2.52 13.52 0.48
CA ASP A 71 -2.78 14.78 1.20
C ASP A 71 -3.45 14.55 2.56
N GLN A 72 -4.37 13.60 2.63
CA GLN A 72 -5.14 13.31 3.85
C GLN A 72 -4.34 12.53 4.90
N ASN A 73 -3.35 11.74 4.48
CA ASN A 73 -2.73 10.73 5.32
C ASN A 73 -1.21 10.87 5.48
N GLY A 74 -0.56 11.77 4.73
CA GLY A 74 0.85 12.10 4.89
C GLY A 74 1.79 11.02 4.35
N PHE A 75 1.67 10.69 3.07
CA PHE A 75 2.62 9.83 2.35
C PHE A 75 2.95 10.40 0.96
N ALA A 76 4.09 10.02 0.40
CA ALA A 76 4.47 10.36 -0.97
C ALA A 76 3.96 9.33 -1.98
N VAL A 77 3.74 9.75 -3.22
CA VAL A 77 3.28 8.90 -4.31
C VAL A 77 4.22 9.01 -5.51
N CYS A 78 4.52 7.88 -6.14
CA CYS A 78 5.21 7.84 -7.42
C CYS A 78 4.39 7.11 -8.47
N TYR A 79 4.27 7.73 -9.65
CA TYR A 79 3.61 7.17 -10.83
C TYR A 79 4.68 6.95 -11.92
N PRO A 80 5.33 5.79 -11.96
CA PRO A 80 6.31 5.49 -12.98
C PRO A 80 5.64 5.13 -14.32
N LYS A 81 6.34 5.41 -15.42
CA LYS A 81 5.93 5.04 -16.77
C LYS A 81 6.59 3.72 -17.20
N GLY A 82 5.78 2.78 -17.66
CA GLY A 82 6.18 1.56 -18.34
C GLY A 82 7.07 1.81 -19.56
N THR A 83 7.79 0.80 -20.01
CA THR A 83 8.53 0.90 -21.28
C THR A 83 7.52 1.01 -22.43
N THR A 84 7.85 1.77 -23.48
CA THR A 84 7.01 1.82 -24.68
C THR A 84 7.41 0.69 -25.63
N ASP A 85 6.47 -0.21 -25.96
CA ASP A 85 6.69 -1.24 -26.96
C ASP A 85 6.88 -0.62 -28.35
N ASN A 86 7.77 -1.17 -29.17
CA ASN A 86 8.01 -0.69 -30.53
C ASN A 86 7.31 -1.55 -31.59
N GLN A 87 6.85 -2.74 -31.20
CA GLN A 87 6.24 -3.72 -32.10
C GLN A 87 4.70 -3.71 -32.08
N TRP A 88 4.08 -3.17 -31.03
CA TRP A 88 2.63 -3.27 -30.80
C TRP A 88 1.91 -1.92 -30.75
N GLY A 89 2.46 -0.95 -31.48
CA GLY A 89 1.83 0.34 -31.70
C GLY A 89 2.28 1.45 -30.77
N GLY A 90 3.35 1.25 -29.99
CA GLY A 90 3.86 2.31 -29.13
C GLY A 90 3.16 2.34 -27.78
N GLN A 91 2.71 1.19 -27.26
CA GLN A 91 1.98 1.13 -26.01
C GLN A 91 2.94 1.05 -24.82
N ASN A 92 2.62 1.75 -23.73
CA ASN A 92 3.39 1.59 -22.51
C ASN A 92 2.98 0.29 -21.81
N PHE A 93 3.96 -0.43 -21.29
CA PHE A 93 3.75 -1.72 -20.65
C PHE A 93 4.77 -1.99 -19.54
N TRP A 94 4.43 -2.95 -18.70
CA TRP A 94 5.29 -3.63 -17.75
C TRP A 94 5.51 -5.06 -18.24
N ASN A 95 6.76 -5.52 -18.23
CA ASN A 95 7.15 -6.83 -18.72
C ASN A 95 6.79 -7.92 -17.71
N VAL A 96 5.55 -8.40 -17.80
CA VAL A 96 4.97 -9.39 -16.88
C VAL A 96 4.80 -10.78 -17.52
N GLY A 97 5.34 -10.98 -18.71
CA GLY A 97 5.25 -12.26 -19.43
C GLY A 97 4.13 -12.36 -20.45
N TYR A 98 3.65 -11.26 -21.01
CA TYR A 98 2.70 -11.34 -22.13
C TYR A 98 3.32 -12.06 -23.33
N ASP A 99 2.56 -12.97 -23.96
CA ASP A 99 3.02 -13.75 -25.11
C ASP A 99 3.47 -12.85 -26.28
N PHE A 100 2.75 -11.75 -26.51
CA PHE A 100 3.12 -10.78 -27.56
C PHE A 100 4.35 -9.92 -27.20
N HIS A 101 4.79 -9.92 -25.94
CA HIS A 101 6.06 -9.31 -25.51
C HIS A 101 7.21 -10.33 -25.39
N GLU A 102 7.09 -11.51 -26.03
CA GLU A 102 8.20 -12.45 -26.14
C GLU A 102 9.46 -11.75 -26.73
N GLY A 103 10.58 -11.89 -26.03
CA GLY A 103 11.87 -11.31 -26.43
C GLY A 103 12.13 -9.89 -25.91
N TYR A 104 11.19 -9.25 -25.22
CA TYR A 104 11.50 -8.06 -24.41
C TYR A 104 12.26 -8.49 -23.14
N SER A 105 13.37 -7.82 -22.87
CA SER A 105 14.26 -8.14 -21.74
C SER A 105 14.33 -7.02 -20.70
N VAL A 106 13.35 -6.11 -20.69
CA VAL A 106 13.32 -5.02 -19.70
C VAL A 106 12.98 -5.64 -18.35
N ASN A 107 13.71 -5.25 -17.31
CA ASN A 107 13.52 -5.76 -15.96
C ASN A 107 12.74 -4.71 -15.15
N ASP A 108 11.41 -4.81 -15.18
CA ASP A 108 10.56 -3.88 -14.46
C ASP A 108 10.53 -4.13 -12.94
N VAL A 109 10.85 -5.34 -12.48
CA VAL A 109 11.03 -5.64 -11.05
C VAL A 109 12.19 -4.82 -10.48
N ASP A 110 13.36 -4.93 -11.11
CA ASP A 110 14.57 -4.19 -10.72
C ASP A 110 14.38 -2.68 -10.86
N PHE A 111 13.68 -2.22 -11.91
CA PHE A 111 13.35 -0.80 -12.08
C PHE A 111 12.53 -0.24 -10.92
N MET A 112 11.46 -0.95 -10.50
CA MET A 112 10.60 -0.47 -9.40
C MET A 112 11.37 -0.41 -8.08
N ILE A 113 12.25 -1.39 -7.83
CA ILE A 113 13.10 -1.43 -6.64
C ILE A 113 14.09 -0.26 -6.64
N GLU A 114 14.86 -0.10 -7.72
CA GLU A 114 15.86 0.97 -7.80
C GLU A 114 15.23 2.36 -7.78
N LEU A 115 14.09 2.56 -8.45
CA LEU A 115 13.38 3.83 -8.42
C LEU A 115 12.88 4.14 -7.00
N SER A 116 12.32 3.16 -6.30
CA SER A 116 11.85 3.35 -4.92
C SER A 116 13.00 3.72 -3.98
N GLN A 117 14.14 3.03 -4.08
CA GLN A 117 15.36 3.37 -3.32
C GLN A 117 15.87 4.77 -3.66
N HIS A 118 15.88 5.13 -4.94
CA HIS A 118 16.26 6.46 -5.38
C HIS A 118 15.38 7.54 -4.75
N LEU A 119 14.07 7.34 -4.71
CA LEU A 119 13.12 8.28 -4.12
C LEU A 119 13.26 8.37 -2.60
N GLN A 120 13.42 7.23 -1.91
CA GLN A 120 13.69 7.18 -0.47
C GLN A 120 14.90 8.02 -0.09
N ILE A 121 16.00 7.89 -0.83
CA ILE A 121 17.22 8.68 -0.58
C ILE A 121 17.02 10.16 -0.95
N THR A 122 16.39 10.44 -2.10
CA THR A 122 16.27 11.81 -2.64
C THR A 122 15.34 12.68 -1.82
N TYR A 123 14.24 12.11 -1.33
CA TYR A 123 13.17 12.82 -0.62
C TYR A 123 13.09 12.44 0.87
N ASN A 124 14.09 11.71 1.38
CA ASN A 124 14.17 11.27 2.79
C ASN A 124 12.91 10.50 3.24
N LEU A 125 12.40 9.62 2.38
CA LEU A 125 11.22 8.80 2.64
C LEU A 125 11.60 7.49 3.34
N SER A 126 10.61 6.85 3.93
CA SER A 126 10.80 5.63 4.70
C SER A 126 11.23 4.44 3.85
N VAL A 127 12.31 3.80 4.28
CA VAL A 127 12.77 2.53 3.70
C VAL A 127 11.79 1.40 4.06
N ASP A 128 11.26 1.42 5.28
CA ASP A 128 10.41 0.36 5.80
C ASP A 128 8.93 0.53 5.46
N ASN A 129 8.48 1.73 5.10
CA ASN A 129 7.07 2.01 4.79
C ASN A 129 6.87 2.29 3.31
N THR A 130 7.32 1.36 2.46
CA THR A 130 7.17 1.43 1.01
C THR A 130 6.20 0.36 0.50
N PHE A 131 5.21 0.79 -0.27
CA PHE A 131 4.08 0.00 -0.72
C PHE A 131 3.88 0.15 -2.22
N MET A 132 3.16 -0.80 -2.83
CA MET A 132 2.85 -0.72 -4.25
C MET A 132 1.44 -1.18 -4.58
N THR A 133 0.79 -0.43 -5.44
CA THR A 133 -0.50 -0.75 -6.04
C THR A 133 -0.41 -0.50 -7.55
N GLY A 134 -1.41 -0.95 -8.28
CA GLY A 134 -1.50 -0.76 -9.71
C GLY A 134 -2.78 -1.34 -10.27
N MET A 135 -3.07 -1.00 -11.52
CA MET A 135 -4.22 -1.51 -12.25
C MET A 135 -3.80 -2.42 -13.38
N SER A 136 -4.51 -3.53 -13.62
CA SER A 136 -4.34 -4.36 -14.83
C SER A 136 -2.88 -4.83 -14.97
N ASN A 137 -2.18 -4.48 -16.04
CA ASN A 137 -0.75 -4.74 -16.19
C ASN A 137 0.14 -4.22 -15.03
N GLY A 138 -0.23 -3.11 -14.39
CA GLY A 138 0.44 -2.63 -13.18
C GLY A 138 0.12 -3.45 -11.92
N ALA A 139 -1.06 -4.07 -11.88
CA ALA A 139 -1.45 -5.03 -10.84
C ALA A 139 -0.72 -6.37 -11.02
N GLU A 140 -0.57 -6.84 -12.25
CA GLU A 140 0.26 -8.00 -12.59
C GLU A 140 1.73 -7.80 -12.22
N LEU A 141 2.24 -6.57 -12.36
CA LEU A 141 3.58 -6.23 -11.89
C LEU A 141 3.70 -6.32 -10.36
N CYS A 142 2.65 -5.98 -9.59
CA CYS A 142 2.65 -6.18 -8.13
C CYS A 142 2.84 -7.66 -7.79
N TYR A 143 2.11 -8.54 -8.47
CA TYR A 143 2.25 -9.99 -8.31
C TYR A 143 3.64 -10.49 -8.70
N LEU A 144 4.17 -10.03 -9.85
CA LEU A 144 5.50 -10.40 -10.31
C LEU A 144 6.57 -10.03 -9.26
N ILE A 145 6.51 -8.82 -8.71
CA ILE A 145 7.48 -8.36 -7.72
C ILE A 145 7.38 -9.16 -6.42
N ASP A 146 6.18 -9.44 -5.90
CA ASP A 146 6.04 -10.29 -4.70
C ASP A 146 6.59 -11.70 -4.94
N CYS A 147 6.39 -12.25 -6.14
CA CYS A 147 6.88 -13.57 -6.50
C CYS A 147 8.40 -13.63 -6.71
N GLU A 148 9.04 -12.59 -7.25
CA GLU A 148 10.48 -12.62 -7.57
C GLU A 148 11.38 -11.95 -6.52
N ALA A 149 10.88 -10.91 -5.87
CA ALA A 149 11.61 -10.11 -4.89
C ALA A 149 10.76 -9.82 -3.63
N PRO A 150 10.24 -10.86 -2.95
CA PRO A 150 9.39 -10.69 -1.78
C PRO A 150 10.12 -9.90 -0.69
N GLY A 151 9.40 -9.00 -0.02
CA GLY A 151 9.88 -8.26 1.14
C GLY A 151 10.53 -6.91 0.86
N PHE A 152 10.75 -6.52 -0.41
CA PHE A 152 11.17 -5.15 -0.71
C PHE A 152 10.03 -4.15 -0.48
N PHE A 153 8.88 -4.37 -1.11
CA PHE A 153 7.65 -3.69 -0.75
C PHE A 153 7.02 -4.38 0.45
N LYS A 154 6.51 -3.60 1.39
CA LYS A 154 5.96 -4.15 2.63
C LYS A 154 4.58 -4.72 2.48
N ALA A 155 3.81 -4.25 1.51
CA ALA A 155 2.52 -4.80 1.14
C ALA A 155 2.15 -4.37 -0.28
N PHE A 156 1.30 -5.15 -0.93
CA PHE A 156 0.74 -4.86 -2.25
C PHE A 156 -0.77 -4.76 -2.21
N ALA A 157 -1.33 -3.91 -3.08
CA ALA A 157 -2.78 -3.81 -3.27
C ALA A 157 -3.16 -3.73 -4.76
N PRO A 158 -3.02 -4.80 -5.54
CA PRO A 158 -3.37 -4.82 -6.96
C PRO A 158 -4.87 -4.69 -7.23
N VAL A 159 -5.19 -4.05 -8.36
CA VAL A 159 -6.56 -3.85 -8.85
C VAL A 159 -6.70 -4.46 -10.24
N ALA A 160 -7.59 -5.44 -10.38
CA ALA A 160 -7.88 -6.13 -11.63
C ALA A 160 -6.64 -6.79 -12.28
N GLY A 161 -5.81 -7.44 -11.48
CA GLY A 161 -4.58 -8.11 -11.93
C GLY A 161 -4.63 -9.63 -11.83
N THR A 162 -3.59 -10.29 -12.33
CA THR A 162 -3.39 -11.75 -12.20
C THR A 162 -1.91 -12.11 -12.27
N ILE A 163 -1.60 -13.40 -12.28
CA ILE A 163 -0.26 -13.97 -12.48
C ILE A 163 -0.20 -14.66 -13.84
N PHE A 164 0.83 -14.28 -14.60
CA PHE A 164 1.28 -14.95 -15.82
C PHE A 164 2.47 -15.86 -15.48
N PRO A 165 2.28 -17.19 -15.36
CA PRO A 165 3.36 -18.08 -14.92
C PRO A 165 4.58 -18.04 -15.86
N ASN A 166 4.37 -17.87 -17.16
CA ASN A 166 5.45 -17.71 -18.14
C ASN A 166 6.30 -16.43 -17.94
N GLY A 167 5.77 -15.43 -17.24
CA GLY A 167 6.51 -14.23 -16.84
C GLY A 167 7.38 -14.43 -15.60
N LEU A 168 7.11 -15.47 -14.80
CA LEU A 168 7.87 -15.76 -13.58
C LEU A 168 9.15 -16.55 -13.91
N THR A 169 10.21 -16.26 -13.17
CA THR A 169 11.41 -17.11 -13.16
C THR A 169 11.04 -18.57 -12.82
N ASN A 170 11.36 -19.49 -13.74
CA ASN A 170 11.04 -20.94 -13.65
C ASN A 170 9.53 -21.27 -13.54
N ASN A 171 8.64 -20.35 -13.93
CA ASN A 171 7.19 -20.51 -13.80
C ASN A 171 6.71 -20.74 -12.35
N SER A 172 7.42 -20.18 -11.37
CA SER A 172 7.13 -20.36 -9.95
C SER A 172 7.40 -19.11 -9.15
N CYS A 173 6.54 -18.83 -8.17
CA CYS A 173 6.79 -17.80 -7.16
C CYS A 173 7.75 -18.31 -6.08
N ASN A 174 8.42 -17.37 -5.40
CA ASN A 174 9.18 -17.65 -4.20
C ASN A 174 8.27 -18.20 -3.07
N GLU A 175 8.87 -18.88 -2.09
CA GLU A 175 8.16 -19.42 -0.91
C GLU A 175 7.99 -18.37 0.21
N LEU A 176 8.19 -17.09 -0.11
CA LEU A 176 7.97 -15.95 0.77
C LEU A 176 7.04 -14.97 0.06
N SER A 177 6.23 -14.28 0.85
CA SER A 177 5.30 -13.26 0.37
C SER A 177 5.04 -12.26 1.50
N VAL A 178 4.53 -11.08 1.15
CA VAL A 178 4.12 -10.02 2.08
C VAL A 178 2.59 -9.92 2.16
N PRO A 179 2.01 -9.12 3.08
CA PRO A 179 0.59 -8.83 3.05
C PRO A 179 0.10 -8.34 1.70
N PHE A 180 -1.05 -8.85 1.27
CA PHE A 180 -1.52 -8.68 -0.10
C PHE A 180 -3.02 -8.40 -0.15
N PHE A 181 -3.45 -7.42 -0.93
CA PHE A 181 -4.85 -7.03 -1.07
C PHE A 181 -5.30 -6.93 -2.53
N GLU A 182 -5.95 -7.98 -3.02
CA GLU A 182 -6.52 -8.02 -4.37
C GLU A 182 -7.92 -7.39 -4.41
N ILE A 183 -8.17 -6.54 -5.42
CA ILE A 183 -9.49 -5.99 -5.72
C ILE A 183 -9.87 -6.42 -7.13
N HIS A 184 -10.93 -7.20 -7.29
CA HIS A 184 -11.26 -7.81 -8.58
C HIS A 184 -12.76 -7.88 -8.89
N GLY A 185 -13.09 -7.55 -10.14
CA GLY A 185 -14.44 -7.57 -10.67
C GLY A 185 -14.81 -8.96 -11.20
N VAL A 186 -15.96 -9.50 -10.81
CA VAL A 186 -16.41 -10.80 -11.36
C VAL A 186 -16.91 -10.71 -12.79
N ASN A 187 -17.20 -9.50 -13.26
CA ASN A 187 -17.62 -9.23 -14.63
C ASN A 187 -16.48 -8.62 -15.46
N ASP A 188 -15.24 -8.75 -14.98
CA ASP A 188 -14.05 -8.37 -15.74
C ASP A 188 -13.96 -9.25 -17.00
N ASP A 189 -13.91 -8.60 -18.16
CA ASP A 189 -13.88 -9.21 -19.49
C ASP A 189 -12.49 -9.10 -20.16
N VAL A 190 -11.50 -8.58 -19.43
CA VAL A 190 -10.09 -8.49 -19.85
C VAL A 190 -9.26 -9.50 -19.09
N THR A 191 -9.28 -9.42 -17.76
CA THR A 191 -8.61 -10.34 -16.85
C THR A 191 -9.69 -11.14 -16.14
N LEU A 192 -9.98 -12.33 -16.63
CA LEU A 192 -11.11 -13.10 -16.11
C LEU A 192 -10.86 -13.54 -14.66
N PHE A 193 -11.85 -13.38 -13.78
CA PHE A 193 -11.77 -13.84 -12.39
C PHE A 193 -11.42 -15.34 -12.29
N GLU A 194 -11.97 -16.14 -13.20
CA GLU A 194 -11.76 -17.59 -13.28
C GLU A 194 -10.43 -17.98 -13.97
N GLY A 195 -9.62 -17.00 -14.39
CA GLY A 195 -8.41 -17.22 -15.16
C GLY A 195 -8.68 -17.67 -16.59
N ASP A 196 -7.63 -17.72 -17.41
CA ASP A 196 -7.67 -18.38 -18.71
C ASP A 196 -6.33 -19.08 -18.98
N ALA A 197 -6.34 -20.40 -18.80
CA ALA A 197 -5.16 -21.24 -19.04
C ALA A 197 -4.86 -21.48 -20.55
N ASN A 198 -5.72 -21.01 -21.45
CA ASN A 198 -5.56 -21.17 -22.90
C ASN A 198 -5.60 -19.84 -23.66
N ASP A 199 -5.55 -18.69 -22.97
CA ASP A 199 -5.50 -17.39 -23.63
C ASP A 199 -4.29 -17.35 -24.59
N GLN A 200 -4.53 -16.89 -25.81
CA GLN A 200 -3.55 -16.87 -26.91
C GLN A 200 -3.11 -15.44 -27.26
N PHE A 201 -3.66 -14.43 -26.57
CA PHE A 201 -3.31 -13.05 -26.81
C PHE A 201 -2.34 -12.59 -25.72
N TRP A 202 -2.79 -12.45 -24.49
CA TRP A 202 -1.96 -12.14 -23.33
C TRP A 202 -1.05 -13.33 -22.96
N GLY A 203 -1.53 -14.55 -23.15
CA GLY A 203 -0.87 -15.77 -22.68
C GLY A 203 -1.59 -16.37 -21.47
N PRO A 204 -1.27 -17.61 -21.06
CA PRO A 204 -2.02 -18.30 -20.02
C PRO A 204 -1.81 -17.67 -18.64
N TYR A 205 -2.91 -17.40 -17.92
CA TYR A 205 -2.87 -16.79 -16.58
C TYR A 205 -3.75 -17.51 -15.56
N LEU A 206 -3.43 -17.30 -14.28
CA LEU A 206 -4.10 -17.97 -13.16
C LEU A 206 -5.47 -17.37 -12.84
N SER A 207 -6.34 -18.18 -12.23
CA SER A 207 -7.57 -17.69 -11.60
C SER A 207 -7.27 -16.98 -10.28
N ILE A 208 -8.12 -16.03 -9.88
CA ILE A 208 -7.98 -15.35 -8.59
C ILE A 208 -8.06 -16.33 -7.43
N ASP A 209 -8.90 -17.37 -7.53
CA ASP A 209 -8.96 -18.45 -6.54
C ASP A 209 -7.64 -19.25 -6.46
N SER A 210 -6.95 -19.45 -7.59
CA SER A 210 -5.64 -20.13 -7.60
C SER A 210 -4.57 -19.28 -6.92
N ILE A 211 -4.60 -17.97 -7.15
CA ILE A 211 -3.70 -17.00 -6.51
C ILE A 211 -3.94 -16.97 -4.98
N ILE A 212 -5.19 -16.87 -4.55
CA ILE A 212 -5.54 -16.92 -3.11
C ILE A 212 -4.99 -18.19 -2.46
N ASN A 213 -5.20 -19.34 -3.09
CA ASN A 213 -4.68 -20.61 -2.57
C ASN A 213 -3.14 -20.63 -2.50
N LEU A 214 -2.45 -20.02 -3.45
CA LEU A 214 -1.00 -19.89 -3.42
C LEU A 214 -0.55 -19.08 -2.18
N TRP A 215 -1.17 -17.92 -1.91
CA TRP A 215 -0.82 -17.08 -0.74
C TRP A 215 -1.22 -17.73 0.58
N ILE A 216 -2.37 -18.42 0.64
CA ILE A 216 -2.77 -19.22 1.81
C ILE A 216 -1.69 -20.25 2.14
N ASN A 217 -1.17 -20.95 1.14
CA ASN A 217 -0.14 -21.97 1.33
C ASN A 217 1.22 -21.37 1.73
N ILE A 218 1.66 -20.29 1.05
CA ILE A 218 2.93 -19.61 1.35
C ILE A 218 2.94 -19.05 2.78
N ASN A 219 1.86 -18.37 3.18
CA ASN A 219 1.78 -17.66 4.46
C ASN A 219 1.16 -18.49 5.60
N GLY A 220 0.75 -19.74 5.34
CA GLY A 220 0.10 -20.59 6.33
C GLY A 220 -1.19 -19.99 6.91
N LEU A 221 -2.00 -19.35 6.05
CA LEU A 221 -3.25 -18.70 6.45
C LEU A 221 -4.32 -19.76 6.74
N SER A 222 -5.04 -19.63 7.84
CA SER A 222 -6.04 -20.62 8.27
C SER A 222 -7.41 -20.03 8.55
N ASP A 223 -7.46 -18.72 8.85
CA ASP A 223 -8.65 -18.06 9.33
C ASP A 223 -9.24 -17.22 8.20
N LEU A 224 -10.56 -17.28 8.02
CA LEU A 224 -11.28 -16.56 6.98
C LEU A 224 -12.42 -15.74 7.61
N THR A 225 -12.38 -14.43 7.38
CA THR A 225 -13.50 -13.52 7.66
C THR A 225 -14.12 -13.08 6.34
N ILE A 226 -15.45 -13.16 6.25
CA ILE A 226 -16.22 -12.72 5.09
C ILE A 226 -17.20 -11.64 5.54
N ASP A 227 -17.21 -10.51 4.84
CA ASP A 227 -18.18 -9.44 5.07
C ASP A 227 -18.66 -8.85 3.74
N THR A 228 -19.88 -8.32 3.72
CA THR A 228 -20.43 -7.60 2.57
C THR A 228 -20.40 -6.11 2.85
N ILE A 229 -19.63 -5.38 2.05
CA ILE A 229 -19.55 -3.92 2.16
C ILE A 229 -20.91 -3.35 1.79
N PRO A 230 -21.50 -2.44 2.61
CA PRO A 230 -22.81 -1.88 2.35
C PRO A 230 -22.87 -1.23 0.96
N ASN A 231 -23.83 -1.64 0.13
CA ASN A 231 -24.12 -0.93 -1.10
C ASN A 231 -24.76 0.44 -0.74
N LEU A 232 -24.07 1.53 -1.08
CA LEU A 232 -24.53 2.91 -0.86
C LEU A 232 -25.37 3.47 -2.02
N ASN A 233 -25.44 2.76 -3.14
CA ASN A 233 -26.20 3.11 -4.34
C ASN A 233 -27.37 2.11 -4.55
N THR A 234 -28.15 2.27 -5.63
CA THR A 234 -29.33 1.43 -5.93
C THR A 234 -29.14 0.54 -7.17
N ASN A 235 -27.90 0.22 -7.56
CA ASN A 235 -27.60 -0.55 -8.78
C ASN A 235 -27.56 -2.08 -8.57
N ASN A 236 -27.76 -2.57 -7.33
CA ASN A 236 -27.62 -3.98 -6.90
C ASN A 236 -26.22 -4.60 -7.11
N LYS A 237 -25.19 -3.80 -7.35
CA LYS A 237 -23.80 -4.20 -7.19
C LYS A 237 -23.45 -4.19 -5.70
N TYR A 238 -22.53 -5.03 -5.31
CA TYR A 238 -22.04 -5.06 -3.94
C TYR A 238 -20.62 -5.62 -3.97
N THR A 239 -19.83 -5.23 -2.99
CA THR A 239 -18.49 -5.78 -2.78
C THR A 239 -18.53 -6.74 -1.61
N VAL A 240 -18.00 -7.94 -1.81
CA VAL A 240 -17.78 -8.92 -0.74
C VAL A 240 -16.30 -8.95 -0.42
N SER A 241 -15.96 -8.70 0.83
CA SER A 241 -14.61 -8.83 1.35
C SER A 241 -14.38 -10.25 1.87
N TYR A 242 -13.22 -10.80 1.53
CA TYR A 242 -12.68 -12.05 2.06
C TYR A 242 -11.31 -11.74 2.64
N LYS A 243 -11.12 -11.98 3.93
CA LYS A 243 -9.87 -11.67 4.65
C LYS A 243 -9.31 -12.94 5.24
N TYR A 244 -8.21 -13.40 4.68
CA TYR A 244 -7.46 -14.57 5.11
C TYR A 244 -6.33 -14.14 6.03
N SER A 245 -6.21 -14.79 7.18
CA SER A 245 -5.22 -14.46 8.20
C SER A 245 -4.76 -15.71 8.94
N SER A 246 -3.79 -15.55 9.84
CA SER A 246 -3.31 -16.61 10.73
C SER A 246 -3.08 -16.02 12.12
N PRO A 247 -3.39 -16.75 13.22
CA PRO A 247 -3.11 -16.26 14.57
C PRO A 247 -1.62 -16.21 14.88
N PHE A 248 -0.76 -16.79 14.03
CA PHE A 248 0.68 -16.90 14.24
C PHE A 248 1.52 -16.04 13.28
N GLY A 249 0.89 -15.35 12.33
CA GLY A 249 1.56 -14.56 11.29
C GLY A 249 1.01 -13.15 11.19
N SER A 250 1.85 -12.22 10.73
CA SER A 250 1.44 -10.84 10.41
C SER A 250 0.89 -10.69 8.99
N ASN A 251 1.15 -11.66 8.12
CA ASN A 251 0.72 -11.61 6.73
C ASN A 251 -0.76 -11.94 6.62
N GLU A 252 -1.47 -11.16 5.81
CA GLU A 252 -2.87 -11.35 5.47
C GLU A 252 -3.02 -11.35 3.95
N PHE A 253 -4.03 -12.07 3.45
CA PHE A 253 -4.49 -11.93 2.07
C PHE A 253 -5.93 -11.40 2.10
N TRP A 254 -6.17 -10.25 1.51
CA TRP A 254 -7.50 -9.67 1.36
C TRP A 254 -7.93 -9.79 -0.10
N LEU A 255 -9.19 -10.17 -0.32
CA LEU A 255 -9.86 -10.08 -1.62
C LEU A 255 -11.11 -9.21 -1.45
N TYR A 256 -11.23 -8.14 -2.23
CA TYR A 256 -12.50 -7.46 -2.45
C TYR A 256 -13.05 -7.88 -3.81
N LYS A 257 -14.11 -8.69 -3.76
CA LYS A 257 -14.80 -9.22 -4.94
C LYS A 257 -16.03 -8.37 -5.23
N HIS A 258 -16.04 -7.64 -6.34
CA HIS A 258 -17.12 -6.72 -6.71
C HIS A 258 -17.79 -7.11 -8.03
N LYS A 259 -18.90 -6.44 -8.37
CA LYS A 259 -19.75 -6.74 -9.54
C LYS A 259 -19.45 -5.87 -10.77
N ASP A 260 -18.41 -5.06 -10.73
CA ASP A 260 -17.98 -4.29 -11.90
C ASP A 260 -17.07 -5.13 -12.82
N GLY A 261 -16.72 -4.53 -13.96
CA GLY A 261 -15.75 -5.09 -14.91
C GLY A 261 -14.32 -4.65 -14.60
N HIS A 262 -13.50 -4.58 -15.65
CA HIS A 262 -12.10 -4.17 -15.58
C HIS A 262 -11.95 -2.67 -15.28
N SER A 263 -11.92 -2.28 -14.01
CA SER A 263 -11.97 -0.86 -13.61
C SER A 263 -11.30 -0.61 -12.26
N TRP A 264 -10.64 0.56 -12.15
CA TRP A 264 -10.22 1.11 -10.86
C TRP A 264 -11.40 1.67 -10.08
N SER A 265 -12.30 2.39 -10.74
CA SER A 265 -13.50 2.93 -10.10
C SER A 265 -14.51 1.80 -9.92
N VAL A 266 -14.86 1.53 -8.67
CA VAL A 266 -15.84 0.52 -8.26
C VAL A 266 -17.05 1.24 -7.64
N ASP A 267 -18.26 0.73 -7.88
CA ASP A 267 -19.49 1.47 -7.54
C ASP A 267 -19.75 1.58 -6.02
N ASP A 268 -19.21 0.66 -5.21
CA ASP A 268 -19.55 0.49 -3.78
C ASP A 268 -18.40 0.78 -2.81
N ILE A 269 -17.20 1.04 -3.32
CA ILE A 269 -16.00 1.35 -2.53
C ILE A 269 -15.21 2.48 -3.18
N ILE A 270 -14.46 3.22 -2.37
CA ILE A 270 -13.43 4.14 -2.84
C ILE A 270 -12.11 3.36 -2.80
N VAL A 271 -11.67 2.87 -3.95
CA VAL A 271 -10.56 1.90 -4.04
C VAL A 271 -9.29 2.43 -3.37
N GLU A 272 -8.94 3.68 -3.63
CA GLU A 272 -7.77 4.33 -3.07
C GLU A 272 -7.82 4.52 -1.55
N GLU A 273 -9.01 4.71 -0.97
CA GLU A 273 -9.20 4.74 0.50
C GLU A 273 -8.98 3.34 1.10
N GLU A 274 -9.51 2.30 0.46
CA GLU A 274 -9.35 0.91 0.90
C GLU A 274 -7.89 0.43 0.76
N VAL A 275 -7.22 0.79 -0.34
CA VAL A 275 -5.80 0.53 -0.58
C VAL A 275 -4.95 1.15 0.54
N TRP A 276 -5.16 2.43 0.84
CA TRP A 276 -4.41 3.07 1.92
C TRP A 276 -4.76 2.52 3.30
N SER A 277 -6.05 2.27 3.57
CA SER A 277 -6.51 1.63 4.81
C SER A 277 -5.78 0.31 5.04
N PHE A 278 -5.62 -0.50 3.99
CA PHE A 278 -4.83 -1.72 4.04
C PHE A 278 -3.35 -1.47 4.34
N PHE A 279 -2.68 -0.60 3.58
CA PHE A 279 -1.26 -0.29 3.79
C PHE A 279 -0.96 0.29 5.18
N SER A 280 -1.84 1.16 5.68
CA SER A 280 -1.68 1.83 6.97
C SER A 280 -1.60 0.86 8.15
N LYS A 281 -2.20 -0.34 8.03
CA LYS A 281 -2.09 -1.42 9.03
C LYS A 281 -0.65 -1.91 9.23
N TYR A 282 0.19 -1.73 8.23
CA TYR A 282 1.56 -2.23 8.21
C TYR A 282 2.59 -1.11 8.38
N LEU A 283 2.19 0.10 8.74
CA LEU A 283 3.16 1.14 9.06
C LEU A 283 3.99 0.73 10.29
N THR A 284 5.32 0.73 10.15
CA THR A 284 6.23 0.68 11.29
C THR A 284 6.51 2.11 11.70
N SER A 285 6.20 2.44 12.95
CA SER A 285 6.68 3.69 13.54
C SER A 285 8.13 3.49 13.95
N ASP A 286 9.07 4.12 13.25
CA ASP A 286 10.44 4.30 13.72
C ASP A 286 10.47 5.35 14.83
N ASN A 287 9.95 4.94 16.00
CA ASN A 287 10.56 5.40 17.23
C ASN A 287 11.48 4.26 17.66
N PRO A 288 12.82 4.38 17.58
CA PRO A 288 13.64 3.72 18.58
C PRO A 288 13.11 4.27 19.89
N VAL A 289 12.34 3.46 20.62
CA VAL A 289 11.91 3.78 21.97
C VAL A 289 13.20 3.96 22.76
N ASN A 290 13.65 5.22 22.85
CA ASN A 290 14.49 5.65 23.94
C ASN A 290 13.60 5.43 25.16
N ILE A 291 13.89 4.37 25.90
CA ILE A 291 13.21 3.96 27.13
C ILE A 291 13.28 5.08 28.21
N SER A 292 13.84 6.25 27.89
CA SER A 292 13.85 7.46 28.70
C SER A 292 12.66 8.41 28.51
N GLU A 293 11.85 8.34 27.44
CA GLU A 293 10.80 9.35 27.19
C GLU A 293 9.34 8.88 27.31
N VAL A 294 9.10 7.57 27.49
CA VAL A 294 7.73 7.01 27.64
C VAL A 294 7.07 7.37 28.98
N ASN A 295 7.75 8.09 29.88
CA ASN A 295 7.19 8.43 31.19
C ASN A 295 6.42 9.76 31.26
N ASN A 296 6.20 10.50 30.16
CA ASN A 296 5.58 11.84 30.24
C ASN A 296 4.37 12.08 29.33
N ILE A 297 3.63 11.04 28.93
CA ILE A 297 2.24 11.25 28.48
C ILE A 297 1.33 11.03 29.69
N GLU A 298 1.23 12.06 30.53
CA GLU A 298 0.12 12.19 31.47
C GLU A 298 -1.17 12.29 30.65
N SER A 299 -1.86 11.16 30.48
CA SER A 299 -3.28 11.20 30.19
C SER A 299 -3.95 11.94 31.35
N ASN A 300 -4.62 13.06 31.06
CA ASN A 300 -5.43 13.84 32.00
C ASN A 300 -6.64 13.03 32.52
N LYS A 301 -6.38 11.94 33.25
CA LYS A 301 -7.39 11.10 33.87
C LYS A 301 -7.51 11.51 35.33
N ILE A 302 -8.73 11.73 35.78
CA ILE A 302 -8.99 12.15 37.16
C ILE A 302 -9.18 10.91 38.00
N LYS A 303 -8.32 10.71 39.01
CA LYS A 303 -8.48 9.61 39.97
C LYS A 303 -9.74 9.85 40.80
N ILE A 304 -10.72 8.95 40.67
CA ILE A 304 -11.99 9.00 41.40
C ILE A 304 -11.84 8.46 42.82
N LYS A 305 -11.20 7.29 42.97
CA LYS A 305 -11.05 6.61 44.28
C LYS A 305 -9.96 5.55 44.24
N THR A 306 -9.47 5.20 45.41
CA THR A 306 -8.49 4.12 45.64
C THR A 306 -9.13 3.03 46.50
N LEU A 307 -8.97 1.77 46.10
CA LEU A 307 -9.50 0.60 46.79
C LEU A 307 -8.38 -0.32 47.30
N ASP A 308 -8.61 -1.00 48.43
CA ASP A 308 -7.81 -2.15 48.83
C ASP A 308 -8.23 -3.43 48.07
N LEU A 309 -7.49 -4.53 48.26
CA LEU A 309 -7.81 -5.82 47.64
C LEU A 309 -9.16 -6.42 48.07
N LEU A 310 -9.80 -5.88 49.10
CA LEU A 310 -11.13 -6.28 49.57
C LEU A 310 -12.23 -5.35 49.02
N GLY A 311 -11.88 -4.39 48.15
CA GLY A 311 -12.80 -3.46 47.52
C GLY A 311 -13.25 -2.30 48.42
N LYS A 312 -12.58 -2.05 49.55
CA LYS A 312 -12.89 -0.92 50.44
C LYS A 312 -12.09 0.31 50.04
N ILE A 313 -12.70 1.49 50.15
CA ILE A 313 -11.99 2.76 49.93
C ILE A 313 -10.84 2.87 50.94
N SER A 314 -9.64 3.11 50.44
CA SER A 314 -8.42 3.21 51.24
C SER A 314 -7.60 4.41 50.79
N ASP A 315 -6.98 5.07 51.75
CA ASP A 315 -5.89 6.02 51.49
C ASP A 315 -4.59 5.27 51.14
N ASP A 316 -3.61 6.03 50.65
CA ASP A 316 -2.29 5.52 50.28
C ASP A 316 -1.55 4.96 51.50
N LYS A 317 -1.25 3.67 51.46
CA LYS A 317 -0.53 2.95 52.51
C LYS A 317 0.68 2.23 51.94
N LEU A 318 1.82 2.39 52.62
CA LEU A 318 3.05 1.69 52.30
C LEU A 318 2.84 0.17 52.37
N PHE A 319 3.48 -0.53 51.44
CA PHE A 319 3.51 -1.99 51.31
C PHE A 319 2.12 -2.65 51.21
N THR A 320 1.09 -1.88 50.86
CA THR A 320 -0.27 -2.37 50.65
C THR A 320 -0.62 -2.31 49.16
N PRO A 321 -1.10 -3.42 48.56
CA PRO A 321 -1.62 -3.38 47.20
C PRO A 321 -2.93 -2.57 47.13
N LEU A 322 -2.96 -1.61 46.20
CA LEU A 322 -4.04 -0.67 45.99
C LEU A 322 -4.49 -0.68 44.52
N ILE A 323 -5.75 -0.35 44.29
CA ILE A 323 -6.37 -0.22 42.98
C ILE A 323 -6.95 1.19 42.85
N ASP A 324 -6.33 2.04 42.04
CA ASP A 324 -6.86 3.37 41.70
C ASP A 324 -7.84 3.23 40.53
N ILE A 325 -9.00 3.89 40.64
CA ILE A 325 -10.05 3.93 39.63
C ILE A 325 -10.15 5.35 39.09
N TYR A 326 -10.16 5.48 37.76
CA TYR A 326 -10.23 6.76 37.05
C TYR A 326 -11.60 6.99 36.42
N ASP A 327 -11.85 8.23 36.00
CA ASP A 327 -13.09 8.70 35.40
C ASP A 327 -13.39 8.15 34.02
N ASP A 328 -12.37 7.73 33.28
CA ASP A 328 -12.51 7.02 32.00
C ASP A 328 -12.79 5.50 32.17
N GLY A 329 -12.94 5.02 33.41
CA GLY A 329 -13.16 3.61 33.72
C GLY A 329 -11.90 2.75 33.74
N SER A 330 -10.72 3.32 33.48
CA SER A 330 -9.45 2.61 33.63
C SER A 330 -9.08 2.39 35.10
N MET A 331 -8.24 1.38 35.35
CA MET A 331 -7.76 1.04 36.70
C MET A 331 -6.24 0.87 36.73
N LEU A 332 -5.59 1.40 37.76
CA LEU A 332 -4.17 1.21 38.02
C LEU A 332 -3.97 0.40 39.30
N LYS A 333 -3.22 -0.70 39.22
CA LYS A 333 -2.82 -1.49 40.39
C LYS A 333 -1.42 -1.07 40.81
N ARG A 334 -1.24 -0.65 42.07
CA ARG A 334 0.07 -0.23 42.59
C ARG A 334 0.31 -0.70 44.01
N ILE A 335 1.58 -0.71 44.41
CA ILE A 335 2.03 -0.85 45.79
C ILE A 335 2.88 0.38 46.08
N VAL A 336 2.55 1.14 47.13
CA VAL A 336 3.39 2.26 47.55
C VAL A 336 4.58 1.67 48.31
N ILE A 337 5.78 1.94 47.84
CA ILE A 337 7.05 1.59 48.51
C ILE A 337 7.78 2.90 48.82
N ASP A 338 8.56 2.91 49.90
CA ASP A 338 9.38 4.06 50.33
C ASP A 338 10.43 4.46 49.28
#